data_AF-A0A1S4BYS1-F1
#
_entry.id   AF-A0A1S4BYS1-F1
#
_cell.length_a   1.000
_cell.length_b   1.000
_cell.length_c   1.000
_cell.angle_alpha   90.00
_cell.angle_beta   90.00
_cell.angle_gamma   90.00
#
_symmetry.space_group_name_H-M   'P 1'
#
loop_
_entity.id
_entity.type
_entity.pdbx_description
1 polymer ?
#
loop_
_entity_poly.entity_id
_entity_poly.type
_entity_poly.pdbx_seq_one_letter_code
_entity_poly.pdbx_strand_id
1 'polypeptide(L)'
;MFIVTRTKQGKKVHEDAQIATSELQNRQNSGETSDEAFRAVFGKEQPGRIRCYGRSVTTSSVKKDEEINKLQQKHNNEASTSKAEMQEMREQMQELRQMRHCFNLLVKNNPELFSSDIQGFVGSNQPSPVDASSAQAVRSQNLPHSSGSTHGPILEKIFRLIPDKYFIP
;
A
#
# COMPACT_ATOMS: atom_id res chain seq x y z
N MET A 1 -9.53 6.11 -41.32
CA MET A 1 -9.01 6.70 -40.07
C MET A 1 -7.84 7.61 -40.43
N PHE A 2 -8.02 8.93 -40.39
CA PHE A 2 -6.97 9.89 -40.76
C PHE A 2 -6.20 10.35 -39.52
N ILE A 3 -4.88 10.27 -39.53
CA ILE A 3 -4.03 10.69 -38.41
C ILE A 3 -3.53 12.11 -38.68
N VAL A 4 -3.99 13.05 -37.86
CA VAL A 4 -3.51 14.44 -37.84
C VAL A 4 -2.19 14.49 -37.06
N THR A 5 -1.07 14.72 -37.74
CA THR A 5 0.23 14.96 -37.11
C THR A 5 0.31 16.40 -36.59
N ARG A 6 0.21 16.59 -35.28
CA ARG A 6 0.46 17.89 -34.63
C ARG A 6 1.96 18.05 -34.33
N THR A 7 2.60 19.06 -34.91
CA THR A 7 3.93 19.51 -34.47
C THR A 7 3.82 20.30 -33.16
N LYS A 8 4.91 20.36 -32.39
CA LYS A 8 4.99 21.00 -31.05
C LYS A 8 4.92 22.54 -31.07
N GLN A 9 4.29 23.12 -32.09
CA GLN A 9 3.93 24.53 -32.14
C GLN A 9 2.42 24.58 -32.27
N GLY A 10 1.77 25.28 -31.35
CA GLY A 10 0.33 25.24 -31.15
C GLY A 10 -0.48 25.30 -32.45
N LYS A 11 -1.39 24.33 -32.60
CA LYS A 11 -2.63 24.40 -33.39
C LYS A 11 -2.53 25.02 -34.80
N LYS A 12 -1.42 24.85 -35.54
CA LYS A 12 -1.44 25.12 -36.99
C LYS A 12 -1.32 23.78 -37.72
N VAL A 13 -2.46 23.23 -38.14
CA VAL A 13 -2.45 22.17 -39.16
C VAL A 13 -1.85 22.82 -40.40
N HIS A 14 -0.78 22.24 -40.93
CA HIS A 14 -0.10 22.72 -42.13
C HIS A 14 -1.16 22.96 -43.21
N GLU A 15 -1.17 24.15 -43.82
CA GLU A 15 -2.21 24.56 -44.79
C GLU A 15 -2.35 23.50 -45.91
N ASP A 16 -1.22 22.99 -46.41
CA ASP A 16 -1.18 21.89 -47.39
C ASP A 16 -1.88 20.61 -46.93
N ALA A 17 -1.84 20.28 -45.63
CA ALA A 17 -2.51 19.09 -45.11
C ALA A 17 -4.04 19.28 -45.06
N GLN A 18 -4.51 20.50 -44.81
CA GLN A 18 -5.94 20.83 -44.87
C GLN A 18 -6.45 20.81 -46.31
N ILE A 19 -5.64 21.32 -47.25
CA ILE A 19 -5.94 21.31 -48.68
C ILE A 19 -6.03 19.87 -49.18
N ALA A 20 -5.03 19.03 -48.90
CA ALA A 20 -5.03 17.63 -49.29
C ALA A 20 -6.21 16.85 -48.68
N THR A 21 -6.60 17.14 -47.44
CA THR A 21 -7.76 16.50 -46.79
C THR A 21 -9.08 16.89 -47.46
N SER A 22 -9.27 18.19 -47.75
CA SER A 22 -10.46 18.69 -48.42
C SER A 22 -10.57 18.14 -49.84
N GLU A 23 -9.46 18.10 -50.58
CA GLU A 23 -9.43 17.54 -51.93
C GLU A 23 -9.78 16.04 -51.93
N LEU A 24 -9.20 15.27 -51.00
CA LEU A 24 -9.49 13.85 -50.87
C LEU A 24 -10.97 13.59 -50.57
N GLN A 25 -11.57 14.36 -49.65
CA GLN A 25 -12.98 14.24 -49.31
C GLN A 25 -13.88 14.57 -50.50
N ASN A 26 -13.57 15.63 -51.24
CA ASN A 26 -14.34 16.00 -52.43
C ASN A 26 -14.30 14.91 -53.50
N ARG A 27 -13.16 14.28 -53.72
CA ARG A 27 -12.99 13.16 -54.67
C ARG A 27 -13.74 11.90 -54.25
N GLN A 28 -13.72 11.57 -52.97
CA GLN A 28 -14.53 10.47 -52.44
C GLN A 28 -16.03 10.74 -52.59
N ASN A 29 -16.46 11.98 -52.37
CA ASN A 29 -17.85 12.41 -52.54
C ASN A 29 -18.28 12.46 -54.02
N SER A 30 -17.35 12.65 -54.96
CA SER A 30 -17.63 12.56 -56.41
C SER A 30 -17.68 11.13 -56.94
N GLY A 31 -17.55 10.12 -56.07
CA GLY A 31 -17.67 8.71 -56.41
C GLY A 31 -16.37 8.05 -56.88
N GLU A 32 -15.21 8.72 -56.75
CA GLU A 32 -13.91 8.07 -56.99
C GLU A 32 -13.66 6.96 -55.97
N THR A 33 -13.02 5.87 -56.40
CA THR A 33 -12.61 4.83 -55.45
C THR A 33 -11.54 5.39 -54.49
N SER A 34 -11.46 4.85 -53.28
CA SER A 34 -10.51 5.37 -52.28
C SER A 34 -9.05 5.32 -52.75
N ASP A 35 -8.69 4.34 -53.59
CA ASP A 35 -7.36 4.22 -54.17
C ASP A 35 -7.08 5.27 -55.26
N GLU A 36 -8.07 5.54 -56.11
CA GLU A 36 -7.97 6.59 -57.15
C GLU A 36 -7.85 7.98 -56.52
N ALA A 37 -8.71 8.30 -55.55
CA ALA A 37 -8.69 9.56 -54.83
C ALA A 37 -7.37 9.77 -54.07
N PHE A 38 -6.87 8.72 -53.41
CA PHE A 38 -5.61 8.77 -52.69
C PHE A 38 -4.42 8.98 -53.64
N ARG A 39 -4.38 8.23 -54.75
CA ARG A 39 -3.32 8.37 -55.76
C ARG A 39 -3.36 9.73 -56.45
N ALA A 40 -4.54 10.31 -56.64
CA ALA A 40 -4.69 11.65 -57.21
C ALA A 40 -4.12 12.72 -56.28
N VAL A 41 -4.38 12.63 -54.98
CA VAL A 41 -3.95 13.64 -53.98
C VAL A 41 -2.49 13.45 -53.56
N PHE A 42 -2.04 12.21 -53.35
CA PHE A 42 -0.72 11.90 -52.79
C PHE A 42 0.27 11.31 -53.81
N GLY A 43 -0.17 11.08 -55.05
CA GLY A 43 0.61 10.39 -56.07
C GLY A 43 0.60 8.87 -55.90
N LYS A 44 1.27 8.15 -56.81
CA LYS A 44 1.49 6.70 -56.65
C LYS A 44 2.31 6.47 -55.38
N GLU A 45 1.75 5.73 -54.44
CA GLU A 45 2.49 5.25 -53.28
C GLU A 45 3.71 4.46 -53.78
N GLN A 46 4.91 4.97 -53.46
CA GLN A 46 6.14 4.27 -53.79
C GLN A 46 6.33 3.14 -52.78
N PRO A 47 6.46 1.86 -53.23
CA PRO A 47 6.78 0.75 -52.35
C PRO A 47 8.08 1.09 -51.60
N GLY A 48 7.97 1.35 -50.30
CA GLY A 48 9.11 1.70 -49.45
C GLY A 48 9.16 3.15 -48.93
N ARG A 49 8.21 4.03 -49.29
CA ARG A 49 8.18 5.43 -48.79
C ARG A 49 6.93 5.80 -48.01
N ILE A 50 6.35 4.88 -47.26
CA ILE A 50 5.47 5.21 -46.14
C ILE A 50 6.10 4.69 -44.86
N ARG A 51 6.90 5.54 -44.20
CA ARG A 51 7.26 5.34 -42.79
C ARG A 51 6.21 6.04 -41.95
N CYS A 52 5.09 5.36 -41.69
CA CYS A 52 4.11 5.81 -40.72
C CYS A 52 4.78 5.87 -39.34
N TYR A 53 5.21 7.05 -38.91
CA TYR A 53 5.56 7.31 -37.52
C TYR A 53 4.27 7.51 -36.71
N GLY A 54 3.44 6.48 -36.68
CA GLY A 54 2.31 6.36 -35.76
C GLY A 54 2.70 5.46 -34.61
N ARG A 55 2.20 5.74 -33.41
CA ARG A 55 2.31 4.81 -32.28
C ARG A 55 1.39 3.62 -32.60
N SER A 56 1.92 2.57 -33.22
CA SER A 56 1.18 1.34 -33.44
C SER A 56 0.80 0.76 -32.08
N VAL A 57 -0.48 0.43 -31.88
CA VAL A 57 -0.93 -0.39 -30.75
C VAL A 57 -0.41 -1.79 -31.04
N THR A 58 0.76 -2.11 -30.50
CA THR A 58 1.35 -3.44 -30.61
C THR A 58 0.62 -4.38 -29.65
N THR A 59 0.60 -5.69 -29.90
CA THR A 59 0.03 -6.67 -28.95
C THR A 59 0.62 -6.52 -27.53
N SER A 60 1.85 -6.00 -27.40
CA SER A 60 2.47 -5.64 -26.14
C SER A 60 1.86 -4.44 -25.42
N SER A 61 1.19 -3.49 -26.09
CA SER A 61 0.48 -2.41 -25.39
C SER A 61 -0.82 -2.91 -24.75
N VAL A 62 -1.56 -3.79 -25.43
CA VAL A 62 -2.75 -4.44 -24.85
C VAL A 62 -2.38 -5.28 -23.63
N LYS A 63 -1.26 -6.01 -23.67
CA LYS A 63 -0.74 -6.76 -22.52
C LYS A 63 -0.40 -5.85 -21.33
N LYS A 64 0.16 -4.66 -21.59
CA LYS A 64 0.46 -3.69 -20.53
C LYS A 64 -0.79 -3.16 -19.85
N ASP A 65 -1.85 -2.88 -20.61
CA ASP A 65 -3.10 -2.40 -20.04
C ASP A 65 -3.77 -3.47 -19.15
N GLU A 66 -3.67 -4.75 -19.53
CA GLU A 66 -4.17 -5.87 -18.72
C GLU A 66 -3.35 -6.06 -17.43
N GLU A 67 -2.02 -5.94 -17.50
CA GLU A 67 -1.15 -5.96 -16.31
C GLU A 67 -1.45 -4.79 -15.36
N ILE A 68 -1.66 -3.58 -15.90
CA ILE A 68 -2.03 -2.41 -15.11
C ILE A 68 -3.37 -2.63 -14.39
N ASN A 69 -4.37 -3.17 -15.09
CA ASN A 69 -5.68 -3.45 -14.48
C ASN A 69 -5.58 -4.50 -13.35
N LYS A 70 -4.79 -5.56 -13.55
CA LYS A 70 -4.56 -6.58 -12.51
C LYS A 70 -3.89 -5.99 -11.27
N LEU A 71 -2.89 -5.12 -11.46
CA LEU A 71 -2.22 -4.44 -10.35
C LEU A 71 -3.17 -3.50 -9.60
N GLN A 72 -3.99 -2.72 -10.32
CA GLN A 72 -4.99 -1.84 -9.72
C GLN A 72 -6.02 -2.63 -8.91
N GLN A 73 -6.52 -3.74 -9.45
CA GLN A 73 -7.47 -4.60 -8.74
C GLN A 73 -6.85 -5.18 -7.46
N LYS A 74 -5.63 -5.71 -7.55
CA LYS A 74 -4.91 -6.24 -6.39
C LYS A 74 -4.74 -5.18 -5.30
N HIS A 75 -4.28 -3.99 -5.67
CA HIS A 75 -4.11 -2.87 -4.72
C HIS A 75 -5.44 -2.48 -4.06
N ASN A 76 -6.53 -2.39 -4.83
CA ASN A 76 -7.83 -2.04 -4.28
C ASN A 76 -8.36 -3.10 -3.29
N ASN A 77 -8.10 -4.38 -3.57
CA ASN A 77 -8.46 -5.47 -2.66
C ASN A 77 -7.63 -5.42 -1.38
N GLU A 78 -6.32 -5.23 -1.47
CA GLU A 78 -5.45 -5.11 -0.30
C GLU A 78 -5.84 -3.89 0.57
N ALA A 79 -6.15 -2.76 -0.08
CA ALA A 79 -6.61 -1.57 0.60
C ALA A 79 -7.97 -1.76 1.30
N SER A 80 -8.89 -2.51 0.69
CA SER A 80 -10.19 -2.80 1.31
C SER A 80 -10.05 -3.76 2.49
N THR A 81 -9.21 -4.80 2.38
CA THR A 81 -8.88 -5.70 3.49
C THR A 81 -8.26 -4.95 4.67
N SER A 82 -7.23 -4.14 4.43
CA SER A 82 -6.59 -3.35 5.49
C SER A 82 -7.56 -2.38 6.16
N LYS A 83 -8.47 -1.77 5.39
CA LYS A 83 -9.51 -0.90 5.93
C LYS A 83 -10.48 -1.66 6.86
N ALA A 84 -10.85 -2.88 6.50
CA ALA A 84 -11.73 -3.72 7.33
C ALA A 84 -11.04 -4.10 8.65
N GLU A 85 -9.78 -4.57 8.60
CA GLU A 85 -9.01 -4.91 9.80
C GLU A 85 -8.84 -3.72 10.76
N MET A 86 -8.56 -2.52 10.21
CA MET A 86 -8.50 -1.31 11.03
C MET A 86 -9.84 -0.93 11.66
N GLN A 87 -10.95 -1.23 10.99
CA GLN A 87 -12.28 -0.97 11.52
C GLN A 87 -12.61 -1.92 12.67
N GLU A 88 -12.34 -3.21 12.52
CA GLU A 88 -12.50 -4.22 13.58
C GLU A 88 -11.67 -3.86 14.82
N MET A 89 -10.41 -3.45 14.62
CA MET A 89 -9.54 -3.02 15.72
C MET A 89 -10.09 -1.79 16.46
N ARG A 90 -10.70 -0.84 15.73
CA ARG A 90 -11.34 0.33 16.36
C ARG A 90 -12.53 -0.08 17.21
N GLU A 91 -13.34 -1.01 16.73
CA GLU A 91 -14.51 -1.53 17.46
C GLU A 91 -14.08 -2.26 18.74
N GLN A 92 -13.09 -3.16 18.65
CA GLN A 92 -12.54 -3.82 19.83
C GLN A 92 -11.95 -2.81 20.85
N MET A 93 -11.24 -1.79 20.37
CA MET A 93 -10.75 -0.73 21.26
C MET A 93 -11.88 0.06 21.91
N GLN A 94 -12.99 0.28 21.21
CA GLN A 94 -14.16 0.97 21.75
C GLN A 94 -14.82 0.13 22.86
N GLU A 95 -14.98 -1.18 22.66
CA GLU A 95 -15.49 -2.10 23.68
C GLU A 95 -14.59 -2.13 24.92
N LEU A 96 -13.28 -2.22 24.75
CA LEU A 96 -12.33 -2.18 25.87
C LEU A 96 -12.37 -0.84 26.62
N ARG A 97 -12.61 0.29 25.92
CA ARG A 97 -12.81 1.59 26.57
C ARG A 97 -14.10 1.61 27.37
N GLN A 98 -15.19 1.05 26.86
CA GLN A 98 -16.45 0.95 27.58
C GLN A 98 -16.33 0.06 28.81
N MET A 99 -15.71 -1.12 28.68
CA MET A 99 -15.46 -2.02 29.80
C MET A 99 -14.62 -1.35 30.89
N ARG A 100 -13.55 -0.66 30.51
CA ARG A 100 -12.72 0.13 31.44
C ARG A 100 -13.54 1.22 32.15
N HIS A 101 -14.43 1.88 31.41
CA HIS A 101 -15.31 2.89 31.99
C HIS A 101 -16.28 2.28 33.02
N CYS A 102 -16.93 1.16 32.70
CA CYS A 102 -17.80 0.44 33.62
C CYS A 102 -17.05 -0.03 34.87
N PHE A 103 -15.85 -0.60 34.70
CA PHE A 103 -15.00 -1.03 35.80
C PHE A 103 -14.65 0.15 36.72
N ASN A 104 -14.26 1.29 36.15
CA ASN A 104 -13.96 2.50 36.92
C ASN A 104 -15.18 3.00 37.72
N LEU A 105 -16.40 2.88 37.19
CA LEU A 105 -17.62 3.22 37.92
C LEU A 105 -17.88 2.25 39.08
N LEU A 106 -17.68 0.94 38.87
CA LEU A 106 -17.83 -0.06 39.93
C LEU A 106 -16.86 0.17 41.09
N VAL A 107 -15.58 0.44 40.78
CA VAL A 107 -14.54 0.74 41.79
C VAL A 107 -14.87 2.02 42.56
N LYS A 108 -15.30 3.08 41.87
CA LYS A 108 -15.67 4.35 42.52
C LYS A 108 -16.89 4.20 43.43
N ASN A 109 -17.88 3.41 43.03
CA ASN A 109 -19.12 3.25 43.77
C ASN A 109 -18.98 2.24 44.93
N ASN A 110 -17.95 1.39 44.92
CA ASN A 110 -17.72 0.37 45.94
C ASN A 110 -16.22 0.27 46.30
N PRO A 111 -15.66 1.28 46.98
CA PRO A 111 -14.23 1.31 47.30
C PRO A 111 -13.78 0.15 48.21
N GLU A 112 -14.67 -0.33 49.08
CA GLU A 112 -14.45 -1.46 50.00
C GLU A 112 -14.32 -2.83 49.29
N LEU A 113 -14.85 -2.97 48.07
CA LEU A 113 -14.80 -4.23 47.30
C LEU A 113 -13.42 -4.49 46.67
N PHE A 114 -12.60 -3.45 46.52
CA PHE A 114 -11.29 -3.53 45.87
C PHE A 114 -10.14 -3.05 46.77
N SER A 115 -10.42 -2.76 48.04
CA SER A 115 -9.43 -2.55 49.10
C SER A 115 -8.87 -3.90 49.59
N SER A 116 -8.48 -4.79 48.69
CA SER A 116 -7.74 -5.99 49.06
C SER A 116 -6.27 -5.64 49.18
N ASP A 117 -5.75 -5.77 50.40
CA ASP A 117 -4.36 -5.66 50.86
C ASP A 117 -3.30 -5.98 49.78
N ILE A 118 -2.89 -4.98 49.00
CA ILE A 118 -1.70 -5.05 48.13
C ILE A 118 -0.43 -4.84 48.97
N GLN A 119 -0.38 -5.40 50.18
CA GLN A 119 0.83 -5.41 51.00
C GLN A 119 1.59 -6.74 50.90
N GLY A 120 1.04 -7.74 50.17
CA GLY A 120 1.65 -9.06 49.99
C GLY A 120 2.35 -9.31 48.65
N PHE A 121 2.26 -8.41 47.67
CA PHE A 121 2.84 -8.60 46.32
C PHE A 121 3.98 -7.61 45.99
N VAL A 122 4.54 -6.92 46.99
CA VAL A 122 5.90 -6.41 46.84
C VAL A 122 6.79 -7.61 47.07
N GLY A 123 7.34 -8.17 45.98
CA GLY A 123 8.35 -9.22 46.05
C GLY A 123 9.35 -8.86 47.13
N SER A 124 9.42 -9.70 48.16
CA SER A 124 10.28 -9.52 49.32
C SER A 124 11.73 -9.65 48.87
N ASN A 125 12.26 -8.60 48.25
CA ASN A 125 13.69 -8.39 48.13
C ASN A 125 14.18 -7.87 49.49
N GLN A 126 14.03 -8.68 50.54
CA GLN A 126 14.88 -8.48 51.69
C GLN A 126 16.29 -8.88 51.24
N PRO A 127 17.28 -7.97 51.26
CA PRO A 127 18.66 -8.39 51.11
C PRO A 127 18.95 -9.33 52.28
N SER A 128 19.38 -10.56 51.97
CA SER A 128 19.93 -11.45 52.98
C SER A 128 21.03 -10.68 53.75
N PRO A 129 21.11 -10.82 55.09
CA PRO A 129 22.13 -10.14 55.86
C PRO A 129 23.50 -10.51 55.31
N VAL A 130 24.28 -9.48 54.97
CA VAL A 130 25.63 -9.63 54.43
C VAL A 130 26.52 -10.13 55.57
N ASP A 131 26.92 -11.40 55.52
CA ASP A 131 27.99 -11.89 56.38
C ASP A 131 29.31 -11.34 55.84
N ALA A 132 29.99 -10.59 56.70
CA ALA A 132 31.22 -9.87 56.40
C ALA A 132 32.39 -10.83 56.23
N SER A 133 32.70 -11.24 55.00
CA SER A 133 34.05 -11.65 54.62
C SER A 133 34.15 -11.78 53.10
N SER A 134 34.82 -10.83 52.44
CA SER A 134 35.72 -11.00 51.28
C SER A 134 35.82 -9.73 50.43
N ALA A 135 37.00 -9.11 50.46
CA ALA A 135 37.66 -8.42 49.35
C ALA A 135 36.94 -7.24 48.64
N GLN A 136 37.23 -6.04 49.15
CA GLN A 136 37.77 -4.88 48.43
C GLN A 136 37.88 -4.99 46.88
N ALA A 137 37.13 -4.15 46.14
CA ALA A 137 37.61 -3.57 44.87
C ALA A 137 36.75 -2.37 44.39
N VAL A 138 37.34 -1.18 44.54
CA VAL A 138 37.39 -0.07 43.57
C VAL A 138 36.07 0.59 43.08
N ARG A 139 35.78 1.72 43.73
CA ARG A 139 35.38 3.02 43.16
C ARG A 139 35.54 3.14 41.64
N SER A 140 34.43 3.34 40.92
CA SER A 140 34.41 4.19 39.73
C SER A 140 33.08 4.93 39.66
N GLN A 141 33.20 6.24 39.52
CA GLN A 141 32.13 7.21 39.33
C GLN A 141 31.61 7.16 37.88
N ASN A 142 30.53 7.91 37.64
CA ASN A 142 30.11 8.56 36.40
C ASN A 142 28.87 7.96 35.69
N LEU A 143 27.82 8.79 35.56
CA LEU A 143 26.92 8.84 34.38
C LEU A 143 27.77 9.04 33.10
N PRO A 144 27.30 8.88 31.84
CA PRO A 144 25.90 8.84 31.33
C PRO A 144 25.65 7.76 30.24
N HIS A 145 24.45 7.79 29.65
CA HIS A 145 24.10 7.47 28.25
C HIS A 145 23.02 6.39 28.03
N SER A 146 21.92 6.90 27.46
CA SER A 146 20.99 6.16 26.60
C SER A 146 21.66 5.80 25.28
N SER A 147 21.46 4.55 24.83
CA SER A 147 21.48 3.99 23.47
C SER A 147 21.52 2.46 23.64
N GLY A 148 20.80 1.57 22.98
CA GLY A 148 19.81 1.60 21.91
C GLY A 148 19.73 0.15 21.39
N SER A 149 18.56 -0.29 20.92
CA SER A 149 18.35 -1.40 19.96
C SER A 149 18.83 -2.82 20.30
N THR A 150 17.93 -3.82 20.24
CA THR A 150 17.88 -4.84 19.14
C THR A 150 16.72 -5.81 19.36
N HIS A 151 16.03 -6.07 18.25
CA HIS A 151 14.96 -7.03 17.93
C HIS A 151 15.01 -8.42 18.62
N GLY A 152 13.84 -8.93 19.07
CA GLY A 152 13.62 -10.35 19.44
C GLY A 152 12.21 -10.60 20.02
N PRO A 153 11.35 -11.46 19.41
CA PRO A 153 9.93 -11.55 19.76
C PRO A 153 9.66 -12.40 21.00
N ILE A 154 8.76 -11.88 21.85
CA ILE A 154 8.14 -12.54 23.00
C ILE A 154 7.20 -13.64 22.48
N LEU A 155 7.73 -14.83 22.18
CA LEU A 155 6.92 -15.99 21.78
C LEU A 155 7.32 -17.30 22.49
N GLU A 156 7.81 -17.21 23.73
CA GLU A 156 8.07 -18.43 24.54
C GLU A 156 7.24 -18.55 25.81
N LYS A 157 6.34 -17.61 26.11
CA LYS A 157 5.55 -17.63 27.35
C LYS A 157 4.09 -18.10 27.25
N ILE A 158 3.60 -18.43 26.05
CA ILE A 158 2.17 -18.80 25.87
C ILE A 158 1.93 -20.32 25.88
N PHE A 159 2.95 -21.17 25.73
CA PHE A 159 2.76 -22.63 25.65
C PHE A 159 2.66 -23.38 27.00
N ARG A 160 2.56 -22.69 28.15
CA ARG A 160 2.44 -23.37 29.46
C ARG A 160 1.05 -23.34 30.10
N LEU A 161 0.00 -22.94 29.39
CA LEU A 161 -1.36 -22.87 29.95
C LEU A 161 -2.43 -23.49 29.02
N ILE A 162 -2.16 -24.67 28.45
CA ILE A 162 -3.22 -25.51 27.88
C ILE A 162 -3.18 -26.87 28.58
N PRO A 163 -4.23 -27.28 29.30
CA PRO A 163 -4.32 -28.62 29.87
C PRO A 163 -4.48 -29.69 28.78
N ASP A 164 -3.68 -30.76 28.88
CA ASP A 164 -3.60 -31.94 28.01
C ASP A 164 -4.91 -32.78 27.98
N LYS A 165 -5.99 -32.26 27.38
CA LYS A 165 -7.23 -33.04 27.22
C LYS A 165 -7.84 -33.08 25.82
N TYR A 166 -7.16 -32.60 24.80
CA TYR A 166 -7.69 -32.66 23.42
C TYR A 166 -6.67 -33.18 22.39
N PHE A 167 -5.92 -34.23 22.74
CA PHE A 167 -5.11 -34.97 21.78
C PHE A 167 -5.44 -36.46 21.83
N ILE A 168 -6.12 -36.96 20.80
CA ILE A 168 -6.26 -38.38 20.47
C ILE A 168 -6.08 -38.49 18.93
N PRO A 169 -5.32 -39.49 18.45
CA PRO A 169 -4.65 -39.51 17.13
C PRO A 169 -5.54 -39.47 15.89
#